data_AF-A0A3S0PAL9-F1
#
_entry.id   AF-A0A3S0PAL9-F1
#
_cell.length_a   1.000
_cell.length_b   1.000
_cell.length_c   1.000
_cell.angle_alpha   90.00
_cell.angle_beta   90.00
_cell.angle_gamma   90.00
#
_symmetry.space_group_name_H-M   'P 1'
#
loop_
_entity.id
_entity.type
_entity.pdbx_description
1 polymer ?
#
loop_
_entity_poly.entity_id
_entity_poly.type
_entity_poly.pdbx_seq_one_letter_code
_entity_poly.pdbx_strand_id
1 'polypeptide(L)'
;MLRQRSSAGFTLIELMIVVAIIAVLAAIAIPLYQIYVARTQVVAALADIRPGETAYELLFDNGIVDQNTYGDVDNLNLPLTTPRCNISVVAPVGGSGQIICSLSQSSSSMLTNGNISLQRQSDGSWSCLSQGVPVIVLPSSCKAQPG
;
A
#
# COMPACT_ATOMS: atom_id res chain seq x y z
N MET A 1 56.29 17.80 -26.01
CA MET A 1 55.45 19.00 -25.73
C MET A 1 54.08 18.52 -25.26
N LEU A 2 53.79 18.62 -23.96
CA LEU A 2 52.48 18.26 -23.42
C LEU A 2 51.54 19.45 -23.58
N ARG A 3 50.54 19.28 -24.46
CA ARG A 3 49.49 20.27 -24.73
C ARG A 3 48.60 20.40 -23.48
N GLN A 4 48.78 21.46 -22.70
CA GLN A 4 47.87 21.81 -21.62
C GLN A 4 46.46 22.02 -22.21
N ARG A 5 45.52 21.14 -21.85
CA ARG A 5 44.10 21.37 -22.12
C ARG A 5 43.63 22.44 -21.12
N SER A 6 43.13 23.57 -21.62
CA SER A 6 42.48 24.57 -20.78
C SER A 6 41.22 23.95 -20.16
N SER A 7 41.21 23.79 -18.84
CA SER A 7 39.99 23.43 -18.13
C SER A 7 39.07 24.65 -18.12
N ALA A 8 38.00 24.63 -18.91
CA ALA A 8 36.94 25.63 -18.80
C ALA A 8 36.15 25.33 -17.52
N GLY A 9 36.31 26.19 -16.51
CA GLY A 9 35.55 26.11 -15.26
C GLY A 9 34.12 26.61 -15.46
N PHE A 10 33.19 26.06 -14.67
CA PHE A 10 31.80 26.52 -14.59
C PHE A 10 31.73 27.81 -13.77
N THR A 11 30.91 28.79 -14.18
CA THR A 11 30.79 30.05 -13.44
C THR A 11 29.87 29.91 -12.22
N LEU A 12 30.11 30.72 -11.19
CA LEU A 12 29.23 30.76 -10.01
C LEU A 12 27.80 31.18 -10.38
N ILE A 13 27.64 32.08 -11.35
CA ILE A 13 26.32 32.54 -11.78
C ILE A 13 25.55 31.45 -12.53
N GLU A 14 26.21 30.65 -13.37
CA GLU A 14 25.57 29.49 -14.01
C GLU A 14 25.09 28.48 -12.96
N LEU A 15 25.87 28.25 -11.91
CA LEU A 15 25.48 27.34 -10.83
C LEU A 15 24.27 27.84 -10.05
N MET A 16 24.24 29.13 -9.72
CA MET A 16 23.09 29.72 -9.01
C MET A 16 21.79 29.61 -9.82
N ILE A 17 21.85 29.85 -11.13
CA ILE A 17 20.67 29.71 -12.02
C ILE A 17 20.21 28.26 -12.07
N VAL A 18 21.13 27.31 -12.23
CA VAL A 18 20.79 25.87 -12.26
C VAL A 18 20.13 25.43 -10.95
N VAL A 19 20.67 25.83 -9.80
CA VAL A 19 20.08 25.51 -8.49
C VAL A 19 18.69 26.12 -8.34
N ALA A 20 18.49 27.37 -8.79
CA ALA A 20 17.17 28.01 -8.75
C ALA A 20 16.13 27.24 -9.58
N ILE A 21 16.49 26.79 -10.78
CA ILE A 21 15.59 26.00 -11.64
C ILE A 21 15.28 24.64 -10.98
N ILE A 22 16.30 23.93 -10.47
CA ILE A 22 16.10 22.64 -9.79
C ILE A 22 15.20 22.80 -8.55
N ALA A 23 15.35 23.88 -7.78
CA ALA A 23 14.52 24.13 -6.61
C ALA A 23 13.02 24.27 -6.95
N VAL A 24 12.69 24.98 -8.04
CA VAL A 24 11.31 25.13 -8.51
C VAL A 24 10.75 23.78 -9.00
N LEU A 25 11.53 23.01 -9.75
CA LEU A 25 11.09 21.68 -10.22
C LEU A 25 10.90 20.69 -9.07
N ALA A 26 11.80 20.69 -8.09
CA ALA A 26 11.74 19.80 -6.93
C ALA A 26 10.51 20.07 -6.06
N ALA A 27 10.10 21.33 -5.90
CA ALA A 27 8.91 21.70 -5.14
C ALA A 27 7.62 21.05 -5.68
N ILE A 28 7.54 20.80 -6.99
CA ILE A 28 6.39 20.14 -7.63
C ILE A 28 6.61 18.62 -7.72
N ALA A 29 7.82 18.18 -8.06
CA ALA A 29 8.12 16.79 -8.31
C ALA A 29 8.08 15.92 -7.04
N ILE A 30 8.57 16.42 -5.91
CA ILE A 30 8.64 15.68 -4.64
C ILE A 30 7.24 15.24 -4.14
N PRO A 31 6.24 16.13 -3.98
CA PRO A 31 4.93 15.72 -3.50
C PRO A 31 4.23 14.76 -4.48
N LEU A 32 4.40 14.97 -5.80
CA LEU A 32 3.85 14.06 -6.80
C LEU A 32 4.47 12.66 -6.71
N TYR A 33 5.80 12.59 -6.53
CA TYR A 33 6.49 11.32 -6.36
C TYR A 33 6.06 10.59 -5.07
N GLN A 34 5.85 11.33 -3.98
CA GLN A 34 5.34 10.75 -2.73
C GLN A 34 3.95 10.11 -2.90
N ILE A 35 3.05 10.77 -3.63
CA ILE A 35 1.72 10.20 -3.96
C ILE A 35 1.85 8.94 -4.82
N TYR A 36 2.74 8.95 -5.81
CA TYR A 36 2.98 7.78 -6.66
C TYR A 36 3.49 6.59 -5.85
N VAL A 37 4.50 6.80 -4.99
CA VAL A 37 5.03 5.75 -4.12
C VAL A 37 3.96 5.25 -3.15
N ALA A 38 3.20 6.14 -2.51
CA ALA A 38 2.11 5.74 -1.62
C ALA A 38 1.06 4.88 -2.35
N ARG A 39 0.67 5.24 -3.58
CA ARG A 39 -0.26 4.46 -4.40
C ARG A 39 0.30 3.08 -4.74
N THR A 40 1.57 2.96 -5.13
CA THR A 40 2.16 1.66 -5.45
C THR A 40 2.28 0.77 -4.22
N GLN A 41 2.56 1.34 -3.04
CA GLN A 41 2.55 0.61 -1.78
C GLN A 41 1.14 0.10 -1.42
N VAL A 42 0.09 0.91 -1.62
CA VAL A 42 -1.31 0.48 -1.40
C VAL A 42 -1.68 -0.67 -2.34
N VAL A 43 -1.27 -0.61 -3.60
CA VAL A 43 -1.51 -1.70 -4.58
C VAL A 43 -0.75 -2.96 -4.19
N ALA A 44 0.51 -2.84 -3.76
CA ALA A 44 1.31 -3.98 -3.30
C ALA A 44 0.74 -4.59 -2.01
N ALA A 45 0.33 -3.77 -1.06
CA ALA A 45 -0.31 -4.18 0.18
C ALA A 45 -1.62 -4.96 -0.09
N LEU A 46 -2.42 -4.50 -1.05
CA LEU A 46 -3.60 -5.23 -1.51
C LEU A 46 -3.22 -6.56 -2.18
N ALA A 47 -2.17 -6.58 -3.02
CA ALA A 47 -1.69 -7.80 -3.65
C ALA A 47 -1.19 -8.84 -2.63
N ASP A 48 -0.69 -8.40 -1.47
CA ASP A 48 -0.23 -9.30 -0.40
C ASP A 48 -1.38 -10.09 0.24
N ILE A 49 -2.56 -9.48 0.39
CA ILE A 49 -3.71 -10.13 1.03
C ILE A 49 -4.66 -10.83 0.06
N ARG A 50 -4.65 -10.48 -1.23
CA ARG A 50 -5.54 -11.07 -2.25
C ARG A 50 -5.50 -12.61 -2.35
N PRO A 51 -4.35 -13.29 -2.27
CA PRO A 51 -4.31 -14.75 -2.30
C PRO A 51 -5.12 -15.40 -1.17
N GLY A 52 -5.27 -14.70 -0.04
CA GLY A 52 -6.04 -15.16 1.10
C GLY A 52 -7.53 -15.30 0.83
N GLU A 53 -8.10 -14.61 -0.19
CA GLU A 53 -9.51 -14.77 -0.57
C GLU A 53 -9.83 -16.24 -0.89
N THR A 54 -8.96 -16.90 -1.65
CA THR A 54 -9.19 -18.30 -2.06
C THR A 54 -9.10 -19.26 -0.87
N ALA A 55 -8.11 -19.08 0.01
CA ALA A 55 -7.97 -19.91 1.20
C ALA A 55 -9.10 -19.65 2.21
N TYR A 56 -9.56 -18.41 2.31
CA TYR A 56 -10.72 -18.04 3.11
C TYR A 56 -11.98 -18.77 2.65
N GLU A 57 -12.28 -18.75 1.35
CA GLU A 57 -13.43 -19.48 0.80
C GLU A 57 -13.31 -20.98 1.05
N LEU A 58 -12.11 -21.55 0.90
CA LEU A 58 -11.90 -22.97 1.18
C LEU A 58 -12.23 -23.33 2.64
N LEU A 59 -11.82 -22.50 3.60
CA LEU A 59 -12.17 -22.73 5.01
C LEU A 59 -13.68 -22.62 5.24
N PHE A 60 -14.32 -21.63 4.61
CA PHE A 60 -15.76 -21.41 4.72
C PHE A 60 -16.58 -22.57 4.14
N ASP A 61 -16.21 -23.06 2.96
CA ASP A 61 -16.85 -24.19 2.29
C ASP A 61 -16.70 -25.50 3.08
N ASN A 62 -15.61 -25.64 3.83
CA ASN A 62 -15.40 -26.75 4.77
C ASN A 62 -16.20 -26.59 6.08
N GLY A 63 -17.03 -25.55 6.20
CA GLY A 63 -17.85 -25.28 7.38
C GLY A 63 -17.08 -24.70 8.57
N ILE A 64 -15.84 -24.27 8.36
CA ILE A 64 -15.03 -23.64 9.41
C ILE A 64 -15.41 -22.17 9.50
N VAL A 65 -15.82 -21.74 10.69
CA VAL A 65 -16.20 -20.35 11.00
C VAL A 65 -15.55 -19.85 12.31
N ASP A 66 -14.60 -20.61 12.86
CA ASP A 66 -13.95 -20.30 14.13
C ASP A 66 -12.82 -19.27 14.00
N GLN A 67 -12.80 -18.27 14.88
CA GLN A 67 -11.80 -17.20 14.84
C GLN A 67 -10.37 -17.68 15.08
N ASN A 68 -10.12 -18.81 15.76
CA ASN A 68 -8.75 -19.28 15.97
C ASN A 68 -8.14 -19.81 14.68
N THR A 69 -8.95 -20.46 13.83
CA THR A 69 -8.45 -20.96 12.53
C THR A 69 -8.19 -19.82 11.56
N TYR A 70 -9.11 -18.86 11.45
CA TYR A 70 -8.91 -17.71 10.55
C TYR A 70 -7.87 -16.72 11.07
N GLY A 71 -7.83 -16.50 12.39
CA GLY A 71 -6.90 -15.57 13.03
C GLY A 71 -5.44 -15.99 12.91
N ASP A 72 -5.20 -17.28 12.70
CA ASP A 72 -3.90 -17.79 12.28
C ASP A 72 -3.78 -17.70 10.75
N VAL A 73 -3.13 -16.61 10.32
CA VAL A 73 -2.91 -16.25 8.92
C VAL A 73 -2.16 -17.31 8.10
N ASP A 74 -1.41 -18.21 8.75
CA ASP A 74 -0.70 -19.29 8.07
C ASP A 74 -1.70 -20.30 7.47
N ASN A 75 -2.87 -20.48 8.09
CA ASN A 75 -3.97 -21.29 7.54
C ASN A 75 -4.58 -20.69 6.27
N LEU A 76 -4.36 -19.39 6.02
CA LEU A 76 -4.77 -18.69 4.81
C LEU A 76 -3.62 -18.52 3.80
N ASN A 77 -2.47 -19.15 4.07
CA ASN A 77 -1.24 -18.98 3.29
C ASN A 77 -0.80 -17.51 3.17
N LEU A 78 -1.12 -16.69 4.18
CA LEU A 78 -0.75 -15.28 4.23
C LEU A 78 0.39 -15.08 5.24
N PRO A 79 1.38 -14.23 4.93
CA PRO A 79 2.35 -13.82 5.93
C PRO A 79 1.69 -12.92 6.99
N LEU A 80 2.03 -13.10 8.26
CA LEU A 80 1.54 -12.22 9.34
C LEU A 80 2.02 -10.77 9.19
N THR A 81 3.20 -10.57 8.61
CA THR A 81 3.77 -9.25 8.41
C THR A 81 4.51 -9.20 7.08
N THR A 82 4.21 -8.18 6.29
CA THR A 82 4.97 -7.80 5.11
C THR A 82 5.66 -6.46 5.37
N PRO A 83 6.62 -6.04 4.53
CA PRO A 83 7.18 -4.69 4.61
C PRO A 83 6.12 -3.58 4.53
N ARG A 84 4.92 -3.88 4.01
CA ARG A 84 3.86 -2.93 3.70
C ARG A 84 2.78 -2.90 4.77
N CYS A 85 2.43 -4.05 5.35
CA CYS A 85 1.41 -4.12 6.39
C CYS A 85 1.54 -5.31 7.33
N ASN A 86 0.86 -5.19 8.47
CA ASN A 86 0.53 -6.33 9.33
C ASN A 86 -0.85 -6.86 8.91
N ILE A 87 -0.95 -8.17 8.72
CA ILE A 87 -2.16 -8.83 8.22
C ILE A 87 -2.91 -9.47 9.39
N SER A 88 -4.21 -9.24 9.44
CA SER A 88 -5.12 -9.92 10.36
C SER A 88 -6.39 -10.33 9.64
N VAL A 89 -7.04 -11.38 10.14
CA VAL A 89 -8.22 -11.96 9.49
C VAL A 89 -9.32 -12.13 10.51
N VAL A 90 -10.55 -11.82 10.10
CA VAL A 90 -11.76 -12.00 10.89
C VAL A 90 -12.60 -13.11 10.25
N ALA A 91 -12.91 -14.12 11.06
CA ALA A 91 -13.74 -15.25 10.68
C ALA A 91 -15.14 -14.80 10.26
N PRO A 92 -15.83 -15.59 9.42
CA PRO A 92 -17.11 -15.21 8.87
C PRO A 92 -18.22 -15.33 9.92
N VAL A 93 -18.97 -14.25 10.13
CA VAL A 93 -20.17 -14.21 10.98
C VAL A 93 -21.38 -13.99 10.08
N GLY A 94 -22.27 -14.97 10.00
CA GLY A 94 -23.41 -14.90 9.07
C GLY A 94 -23.00 -14.87 7.60
N GLY A 95 -21.82 -15.42 7.27
CA GLY A 95 -21.24 -15.40 5.92
C GLY A 95 -20.39 -14.17 5.59
N SER A 96 -20.40 -13.13 6.44
CA SER A 96 -19.59 -11.93 6.21
C SER A 96 -18.32 -11.95 7.06
N GLY A 97 -17.19 -11.56 6.47
CA GLY A 97 -15.91 -11.47 7.19
C GLY A 97 -14.90 -10.65 6.44
N GLN A 98 -13.66 -10.59 6.93
CA GLN A 98 -12.67 -9.68 6.37
C GLN A 98 -11.23 -10.12 6.55
N ILE A 99 -10.40 -9.78 5.57
CA ILE A 99 -8.94 -9.83 5.64
C ILE A 99 -8.45 -8.39 5.67
N ILE A 100 -7.72 -8.02 6.72
CA ILE A 100 -7.28 -6.65 7.00
C ILE A 100 -5.76 -6.58 6.85
N CYS A 101 -5.30 -5.58 6.11
CA CYS A 101 -3.91 -5.19 5.97
C CYS A 101 -3.74 -3.81 6.60
N SER A 102 -3.17 -3.78 7.80
CA SER A 102 -2.90 -2.55 8.56
C SER A 102 -1.58 -1.95 8.06
N LEU A 103 -1.67 -0.87 7.30
CA LEU A 103 -0.51 -0.27 6.61
C LEU A 103 0.52 0.20 7.62
N SER A 104 1.76 -0.21 7.41
CA SER A 104 2.88 0.18 8.26
C SER A 104 3.36 1.59 7.91
N GLN A 105 3.81 2.34 8.92
CA GLN A 105 4.40 3.68 8.75
C GLN A 105 5.64 3.68 7.83
N SER A 106 6.26 2.52 7.64
CA SER A 106 7.41 2.32 6.74
C SER A 106 7.07 2.50 5.26
N SER A 107 5.79 2.56 4.90
CA SER A 107 5.32 2.62 3.51
C SER A 107 5.21 4.06 2.98
N SER A 108 4.73 5.00 3.80
CA SER A 108 4.86 6.46 3.65
C SER A 108 4.19 7.15 4.84
N SER A 109 4.58 8.40 5.13
CA SER A 109 3.89 9.22 6.14
C SER A 109 2.41 9.47 5.81
N MET A 110 2.01 9.36 4.53
CA MET A 110 0.63 9.52 4.07
C MET A 110 -0.27 8.31 4.37
N LEU A 111 0.30 7.17 4.75
CA LEU A 111 -0.41 5.92 5.00
C LEU A 111 -0.47 5.54 6.49
N THR A 112 -0.02 6.43 7.37
CA THR A 112 0.00 6.25 8.83
C THR A 112 -1.39 5.88 9.35
N ASN A 113 -1.51 4.75 10.05
CA ASN A 113 -2.75 4.23 10.63
C ASN A 113 -3.87 3.89 9.62
N GLY A 114 -3.57 3.89 8.32
CA GLY A 114 -4.50 3.44 7.30
C GLY A 114 -4.60 1.93 7.27
N ASN A 115 -5.76 1.40 6.92
CA ASN A 115 -5.92 -0.03 6.62
C ASN A 115 -6.59 -0.22 5.26
N ILE A 116 -6.31 -1.37 4.66
CA ILE A 116 -7.00 -1.89 3.49
C ILE A 116 -7.62 -3.20 3.91
N SER A 117 -8.90 -3.40 3.65
CA SER A 117 -9.61 -4.63 3.96
C SER A 117 -10.26 -5.22 2.72
N LEU A 118 -10.15 -6.53 2.59
CA LEU A 118 -10.97 -7.34 1.68
C LEU A 118 -12.13 -7.89 2.50
N GLN A 119 -13.35 -7.44 2.21
CA GLN A 119 -14.55 -7.87 2.89
C GLN A 119 -15.31 -8.87 2.04
N ARG A 120 -15.51 -10.06 2.60
CA ARG A 120 -16.42 -11.07 2.10
C ARG A 120 -17.83 -10.72 2.54
N GLN A 121 -18.76 -10.68 1.61
CA GLN A 121 -20.19 -10.54 1.89
C GLN A 121 -20.87 -11.90 2.03
N SER A 122 -22.08 -11.92 2.59
CA SER A 122 -22.85 -13.15 2.80
C SER A 122 -23.23 -13.86 1.50
N ASP A 123 -23.21 -13.16 0.36
CA ASP A 123 -23.43 -13.72 -0.98
C ASP A 123 -22.15 -14.32 -1.61
N GLY A 124 -21.02 -14.29 -0.89
CA GLY A 124 -19.71 -14.75 -1.38
C GLY A 124 -18.99 -13.73 -2.26
N SER A 125 -19.54 -12.53 -2.45
CA SER A 125 -18.85 -11.45 -3.16
C SER A 125 -17.76 -10.82 -2.30
N TRP A 126 -16.68 -10.40 -2.94
CA TRP A 126 -15.56 -9.70 -2.29
C TRP A 126 -15.54 -8.23 -2.67
N SER A 127 -15.33 -7.37 -1.68
CA SER A 127 -15.21 -5.94 -1.86
C SER A 127 -13.98 -5.40 -1.12
N CYS A 128 -13.19 -4.57 -1.79
CA CYS A 128 -12.06 -3.91 -1.16
C CYS A 128 -12.48 -2.56 -0.57
N LEU A 129 -12.26 -2.39 0.73
CA LEU A 129 -12.50 -1.14 1.45
C LEU A 129 -11.20 -0.63 2.08
N SER A 130 -11.14 0.66 2.40
CA SER A 130 -10.02 1.25 3.13
C SER A 130 -10.51 2.24 4.18
N GLN A 131 -9.84 2.28 5.33
CA GLN A 131 -10.06 3.26 6.38
C GLN A 131 -8.78 4.05 6.63
N GLY A 132 -8.87 5.37 6.81
CA GLY A 132 -7.71 6.22 7.11
C GLY A 132 -6.71 6.40 5.96
N VAL A 133 -7.02 5.93 4.75
CA VAL A 133 -6.18 6.08 3.56
C VAL A 133 -6.76 7.18 2.65
N PRO A 134 -5.95 8.16 2.19
CA PRO A 134 -6.42 9.21 1.28
C PRO A 134 -6.91 8.65 -0.07
N VAL A 135 -8.04 9.17 -0.57
CA VAL A 135 -8.65 8.70 -1.83
C VAL A 135 -7.71 8.86 -3.05
N ILE A 136 -6.81 9.84 -3.03
CA ILE A 136 -5.86 10.08 -4.14
C ILE A 136 -4.86 8.94 -4.35
N VAL A 137 -4.53 8.18 -3.30
CA VAL A 137 -3.60 7.05 -3.37
C VAL A 137 -4.33 5.71 -3.54
N LEU A 138 -5.65 5.68 -3.45
CA LEU A 138 -6.44 4.47 -3.60
C LEU A 138 -6.42 3.95 -5.05
N PRO A 139 -6.34 2.62 -5.24
CA PRO A 139 -6.64 2.00 -6.53
C PRO A 139 -8.15 2.01 -6.79
N SER A 140 -8.53 1.98 -8.07
CA SER A 140 -9.94 1.95 -8.50
C SER A 140 -10.70 0.71 -8.01
N SER A 141 -9.99 -0.37 -7.67
CA SER A 141 -10.58 -1.59 -7.13
C SER A 141 -11.04 -1.47 -5.67
N CYS A 142 -10.64 -0.41 -4.96
CA CYS A 142 -10.94 -0.21 -3.55
C CYS A 142 -11.73 1.08 -3.33
N LYS A 143 -12.60 1.09 -2.33
CA LYS A 143 -13.40 2.26 -1.95
C LYS A 143 -13.05 2.72 -0.54
N ALA A 144 -13.05 4.03 -0.31
CA ALA A 144 -12.91 4.56 1.03
C ALA A 144 -14.20 4.31 1.82
N GLN A 145 -14.09 3.70 3.00
CA GLN A 145 -15.21 3.53 3.92
C GLN A 145 -15.30 4.78 4.82
N PRO A 146 -16.50 5.37 5.01
CA PRO A 146 -16.69 6.38 6.02
C PRO A 146 -16.45 5.75 7.40
N GLY A 147 -15.61 6.42 8.21
CA GLY A 147 -15.36 6.05 9.60
C GLY A 147 -16.53 6.41 10.51
#